data_AF-A0A955YAX9-F1
#
_entry.id   AF-A0A955YAX9-F1
#
_cell.length_a   1.000
_cell.length_b   1.000
_cell.length_c   1.000
_cell.angle_alpha   90.00
_cell.angle_beta   90.00
_cell.angle_gamma   90.00
#
_symmetry.space_group_name_H-M   'P 1'
#
loop_
_entity.id
_entity.type
_entity.pdbx_description
1 polymer ?
#
loop_
_entity_poly.entity_id
_entity_poly.type
_entity_poly.pdbx_seq_one_letter_code
_entity_poly.pdbx_strand_id
1 'polypeptide(L)'
;MSALSRRTLLRGALGGATVALGLPFLEAFVGRGARAAESVHPLRFGTWSWGCGVNPARWVPQRTGVGVDFPVELQALVPWKDRLTVLSGFDARLDGQPNFPHHSGVAALRAGIAPEADLRIP
;
A
#
# COMPACT_ATOMS: atom_id res chain seq x y z
N MET A 1 19.82 23.35 -0.72
CA MET A 1 19.88 22.11 0.08
C MET A 1 21.26 21.49 -0.14
N SER A 2 21.97 21.14 0.93
CA SER A 2 23.29 20.49 0.83
C SER A 2 23.12 19.09 0.23
N ALA A 3 23.97 18.71 -0.72
CA ALA A 3 24.10 17.32 -1.15
C ALA A 3 24.33 16.42 0.07
N LEU A 4 23.81 15.19 0.04
CA LEU A 4 24.06 14.20 1.09
C LEU A 4 25.57 14.02 1.26
N SER A 5 26.06 14.16 2.48
CA SER A 5 27.48 13.97 2.74
C SER A 5 27.85 12.50 2.46
N ARG A 6 29.05 12.28 1.90
CA ARG A 6 29.61 10.93 1.69
C ARG A 6 29.51 10.06 2.95
N ARG A 7 29.63 10.66 4.14
CA ARG A 7 29.51 10.00 5.44
C ARG A 7 28.10 9.46 5.68
N THR A 8 27.07 10.24 5.37
CA THR A 8 25.66 9.84 5.50
C THR A 8 25.35 8.67 4.56
N LEU A 9 25.80 8.76 3.31
CA LEU A 9 25.62 7.70 2.32
C LEU A 9 26.31 6.39 2.76
N LEU A 10 27.56 6.46 3.18
CA LEU A 10 28.32 5.27 3.60
C LEU A 10 27.79 4.66 4.89
N ARG A 11 27.31 5.47 5.85
CA ARG A 11 26.65 4.95 7.05
C ARG A 11 25.33 4.26 6.72
N GLY A 12 24.55 4.80 5.79
CA GLY A 12 23.32 4.16 5.32
C GLY A 12 23.60 2.83 4.60
N ALA A 13 24.60 2.81 3.72
CA ALA A 13 24.98 1.60 2.98
C ALA A 13 25.54 0.51 3.89
N LEU A 14 26.43 0.85 4.83
CA LEU A 14 27.06 -0.14 5.71
C LEU A 14 26.18 -0.51 6.92
N GLY A 15 25.39 0.44 7.44
CA GLY A 15 24.51 0.24 8.59
C GLY A 15 23.12 -0.29 8.24
N GLY A 16 22.69 -0.16 6.98
CA GLY A 16 21.41 -0.67 6.45
C GLY A 16 21.53 -1.88 5.52
N ALA A 17 22.76 -2.36 5.23
CA ALA A 17 22.98 -3.50 4.32
C ALA A 17 22.28 -4.80 4.76
N THR A 18 21.98 -4.97 6.04
CA THR A 18 21.29 -6.16 6.55
C THR A 18 19.80 -6.17 6.24
N VAL A 19 19.18 -5.00 6.01
CA VAL A 19 17.78 -4.83 5.60
C VAL A 19 17.72 -3.69 4.58
N ALA A 20 18.12 -3.99 3.34
CA ALA A 20 17.96 -3.06 2.23
C ALA A 20 16.52 -3.16 1.71
N LEU A 21 15.63 -2.28 2.18
CA LEU A 21 14.37 -2.04 1.51
C LEU A 21 14.66 -1.17 0.28
N GLY A 22 14.50 -1.74 -0.91
CA GLY A 22 14.56 -1.00 -2.16
C GLY A 22 13.41 -0.01 -2.25
N LEU A 23 13.57 1.16 -1.62
CA LEU A 23 12.62 2.24 -1.75
C LEU A 23 12.69 2.77 -3.18
N PRO A 24 11.53 3.00 -3.85
CA PRO A 24 11.53 3.72 -5.11
C PRO A 24 12.22 5.07 -4.92
N PHE A 25 12.99 5.47 -5.93
CA PHE A 25 13.73 6.72 -5.91
C PHE A 25 12.78 7.89 -5.60
N LEU A 26 12.90 8.45 -4.40
CA LEU A 26 11.98 9.46 -3.92
C LEU A 26 12.35 10.82 -4.54
N GLU A 27 11.37 11.53 -5.09
CA GLU A 27 11.54 12.87 -5.68
C GLU A 27 12.25 13.88 -4.76
N ALA A 28 12.24 13.65 -3.44
CA ALA A 28 12.99 14.43 -2.46
C ALA A 28 14.53 14.39 -2.67
N PHE A 29 15.06 13.40 -3.40
CA PHE A 29 16.49 13.26 -3.71
C PHE A 29 16.89 13.93 -5.05
N VAL A 30 15.91 14.42 -5.80
CA VAL A 30 16.14 15.18 -7.03
C VAL A 30 16.46 16.61 -6.65
N GLY A 31 17.72 17.04 -6.80
CA GLY A 31 18.06 18.46 -6.68
C GLY A 31 17.21 19.29 -7.66
N ARG A 32 16.87 20.54 -7.32
CA ARG A 32 15.99 21.43 -8.13
C ARG A 32 16.38 21.63 -9.61
N GLY A 33 17.52 21.10 -10.05
CA GLY A 33 18.00 21.12 -11.44
C GLY A 33 18.35 19.76 -12.03
N ALA A 34 18.19 18.65 -11.31
CA ALA A 34 18.28 17.33 -11.90
C ALA A 34 16.93 17.05 -12.58
N ARG A 35 16.79 17.42 -13.85
CA ARG A 35 15.71 16.84 -14.65
C ARG A 35 15.99 15.34 -14.69
N ALA A 36 15.26 14.57 -13.89
CA ALA A 36 15.18 13.13 -14.06
C ALA A 36 14.98 12.91 -15.56
N ALA A 37 15.90 12.17 -16.19
CA ALA A 37 15.85 11.85 -17.60
C ALA A 37 14.41 11.52 -17.95
N GLU A 38 13.81 12.21 -18.94
CA GLU A 38 12.39 12.23 -19.36
C GLU A 38 11.58 10.96 -19.08
N SER A 39 11.40 10.60 -17.81
CA SER A 39 10.68 9.42 -17.41
C SER A 39 9.27 9.90 -17.20
N VAL A 40 8.36 9.38 -18.01
CA VAL A 40 6.93 9.57 -17.83
C VAL A 40 6.58 8.91 -16.50
N HIS A 41 6.58 9.69 -15.42
CA HIS A 41 6.13 9.23 -14.13
C HIS A 41 4.61 9.07 -14.16
N PRO A 42 4.04 8.05 -13.50
CA PRO A 42 2.60 7.92 -13.39
C PRO A 42 2.04 9.16 -12.68
N LEU A 43 1.23 9.94 -13.40
CA LEU A 43 0.63 11.19 -12.90
C LEU A 43 -0.34 10.95 -11.74
N ARG A 44 -0.83 9.72 -11.58
CA ARG A 44 -1.85 9.34 -10.61
C ARG A 44 -1.55 7.95 -10.09
N PHE A 45 -1.55 7.83 -8.76
CA PHE A 45 -1.52 6.58 -8.04
C PHE A 45 -2.78 6.50 -7.18
N GLY A 46 -3.43 5.35 -7.16
CA GLY A 46 -4.66 5.12 -6.41
C GLY A 46 -4.61 3.80 -5.65
N THR A 47 -5.18 3.80 -4.46
CA THR A 47 -5.35 2.62 -3.62
C THR A 47 -6.82 2.45 -3.30
N TRP A 48 -7.32 1.23 -3.43
CA TRP A 48 -8.69 0.89 -3.10
C TRP A 48 -8.70 -0.23 -2.06
N SER A 49 -9.65 -0.15 -1.14
CA SER A 49 -9.85 -1.12 -0.06
C SER A 49 -11.34 -1.36 0.14
N TRP A 50 -11.71 -2.58 0.54
CA TRP A 50 -13.09 -3.00 0.70
C TRP A 50 -13.41 -3.13 2.19
N GLY A 51 -14.08 -2.14 2.77
CA GLY A 51 -14.43 -2.13 4.20
C GLY A 51 -15.42 -3.25 4.58
N CYS A 52 -16.31 -3.62 3.67
CA CYS A 52 -17.21 -4.76 3.84
C CYS A 52 -16.58 -6.11 3.43
N GLY A 53 -15.28 -6.10 3.07
CA GLY A 53 -14.58 -7.25 2.55
C GLY A 53 -14.90 -7.58 1.08
N VAL A 54 -14.31 -8.67 0.64
CA VAL A 54 -14.46 -9.31 -0.68
C VAL A 54 -14.62 -10.81 -0.46
N ASN A 55 -15.07 -11.57 -1.45
CA ASN A 55 -14.99 -13.02 -1.39
C ASN A 55 -13.57 -13.47 -1.79
N PRO A 56 -12.70 -13.93 -0.88
CA PRO A 56 -11.30 -14.15 -1.20
C PRO A 56 -11.11 -15.22 -2.30
N ALA A 57 -11.96 -16.25 -2.32
CA ALA A 57 -11.92 -17.32 -3.33
C ALA A 57 -12.23 -16.82 -4.75
N ARG A 58 -12.88 -15.65 -4.88
CA ARG A 58 -13.33 -15.07 -6.15
C ARG A 58 -12.63 -13.75 -6.49
N TRP A 59 -11.92 -13.16 -5.53
CA TRP A 59 -11.22 -11.89 -5.65
C TRP A 59 -9.71 -12.03 -5.75
N VAL A 60 -9.10 -12.96 -5.00
CA VAL A 60 -7.64 -13.09 -4.90
C VAL A 60 -7.10 -14.01 -6.01
N PRO A 61 -6.13 -13.55 -6.83
CA PRO A 61 -5.44 -14.41 -7.78
C PRO A 61 -4.73 -15.58 -7.09
N GLN A 62 -4.75 -16.77 -7.70
CA GLN A 62 -4.15 -17.99 -7.15
C GLN A 62 -2.61 -17.99 -7.18
N ARG A 63 -2.02 -17.09 -7.95
CA ARG A 63 -0.58 -16.94 -8.12
C ARG A 63 -0.18 -15.48 -7.94
N THR A 64 1.06 -15.26 -7.54
CA THR A 64 1.69 -13.94 -7.47
C THR A 64 2.58 -13.70 -8.67
N GLY A 65 2.68 -12.44 -9.12
CA GLY A 65 3.57 -12.05 -10.22
C GLY A 65 2.83 -11.27 -11.32
N VAL A 66 3.57 -10.93 -12.38
CA VAL A 66 3.02 -10.25 -13.55
C VAL A 66 2.22 -11.23 -14.41
N GLY A 67 1.12 -10.77 -15.00
CA GLY A 67 0.32 -11.58 -15.93
C GLY A 67 -0.50 -12.68 -15.27
N VAL A 68 -0.75 -12.60 -13.97
CA VAL A 68 -1.63 -13.54 -13.27
C VAL A 68 -3.05 -13.46 -13.79
N ASP A 69 -3.73 -14.60 -13.80
CA ASP A 69 -5.12 -14.69 -14.22
C ASP A 69 -6.02 -13.99 -13.20
N PHE A 70 -6.80 -13.02 -13.68
CA PHE A 70 -7.77 -12.35 -12.84
C PHE A 70 -8.94 -13.30 -12.58
N PRO A 71 -9.43 -13.43 -11.33
CA PRO A 71 -10.59 -14.25 -11.01
C PRO A 71 -11.90 -13.57 -11.42
N VAL A 72 -13.03 -14.23 -11.18
CA VAL A 72 -14.34 -13.82 -11.72
C VAL A 72 -14.76 -12.41 -11.31
N GLU A 73 -14.45 -11.98 -10.08
CA GLU A 73 -14.84 -10.63 -9.60
C GLU A 73 -13.93 -9.52 -10.14
N LEU A 74 -12.80 -9.87 -10.75
CA LEU A 74 -11.86 -8.93 -11.37
C LEU A 74 -11.94 -8.91 -12.90
N GLN A 75 -12.85 -9.67 -13.52
CA GLN A 75 -12.95 -9.76 -14.99
C GLN A 75 -13.15 -8.41 -15.67
N ALA A 76 -13.96 -7.53 -15.07
CA ALA A 76 -14.18 -6.19 -15.58
C ALA A 76 -12.88 -5.37 -15.66
N LEU A 77 -11.86 -5.71 -14.87
CA LEU A 77 -10.59 -4.99 -14.77
C LEU A 77 -9.47 -5.55 -15.66
N VAL A 78 -9.71 -6.66 -16.37
CA VAL A 78 -8.73 -7.30 -17.27
C VAL A 78 -8.10 -6.32 -18.27
N PRO A 79 -8.82 -5.36 -18.89
CA PRO A 79 -8.21 -4.38 -19.80
C PRO A 79 -7.10 -3.52 -19.17
N TRP A 80 -7.04 -3.44 -17.84
CA TRP A 80 -6.05 -2.67 -17.10
C TRP A 80 -5.13 -3.54 -16.22
N LYS A 81 -5.12 -4.87 -16.42
CA LYS A 81 -4.36 -5.81 -15.57
C LYS A 81 -2.89 -5.43 -15.38
N ASP A 82 -2.25 -4.88 -16.42
CA ASP A 82 -0.83 -4.51 -16.40
C ASP A 82 -0.56 -3.22 -15.62
N ARG A 83 -1.61 -2.54 -15.17
CA ARG A 83 -1.56 -1.31 -14.35
C ARG A 83 -2.13 -1.53 -12.94
N LEU A 84 -2.51 -2.76 -12.60
CA LEU A 84 -3.16 -3.11 -11.35
C LEU A 84 -2.29 -4.07 -10.55
N THR A 85 -2.37 -3.97 -9.23
CA THR A 85 -1.75 -4.90 -8.31
C THR A 85 -2.77 -5.27 -7.25
N VAL A 86 -3.07 -6.57 -7.14
CA VAL A 86 -3.95 -7.08 -6.08
C VAL A 86 -3.10 -7.37 -4.85
N LEU A 87 -3.27 -6.55 -3.84
CA LEU A 87 -2.69 -6.76 -2.51
C LEU A 87 -3.66 -7.65 -1.71
N SER A 88 -3.18 -8.80 -1.24
CA SER A 88 -4.01 -9.82 -0.56
C SER A 88 -3.36 -10.29 0.74
N GLY A 89 -4.13 -11.01 1.56
CA GLY A 89 -3.67 -11.48 2.89
C GLY A 89 -3.79 -10.43 4.01
N PHE A 90 -4.47 -9.32 3.75
CA PHE A 90 -4.78 -8.30 4.76
C PHE A 90 -6.07 -8.67 5.50
N ASP A 91 -6.06 -8.42 6.81
CA ASP A 91 -7.22 -8.59 7.68
C ASP A 91 -7.27 -7.45 8.70
N ALA A 92 -8.46 -6.95 8.98
CA ALA A 92 -8.73 -5.94 10.00
C ALA A 92 -9.55 -6.60 11.11
N ARG A 93 -8.87 -6.99 12.19
CA ARG A 93 -9.53 -7.66 13.31
C ARG A 93 -10.41 -6.67 14.05
N LEU A 94 -11.72 -6.90 13.96
CA LEU A 94 -12.72 -6.11 14.65
C LEU A 94 -12.85 -6.57 16.12
N ASP A 95 -13.43 -5.70 16.93
CA ASP A 95 -13.73 -5.86 18.36
C ASP A 95 -14.83 -6.91 18.68
N GLY A 96 -15.45 -7.49 17.65
CA GLY A 96 -16.55 -8.44 17.80
C GLY A 96 -17.87 -7.80 18.25
N GLN A 97 -18.02 -6.46 18.13
CA GLN A 97 -19.25 -5.75 18.49
C GLN A 97 -20.13 -5.52 17.24
N PRO A 98 -21.12 -6.39 16.97
CA PRO A 98 -21.88 -6.38 15.71
C PRO A 98 -22.77 -5.14 15.52
N ASN A 99 -23.02 -4.37 16.58
CA ASN A 99 -23.86 -3.16 16.53
C ASN A 99 -23.08 -1.87 16.25
N PHE A 100 -21.74 -1.92 16.23
CA PHE A 100 -20.90 -0.74 15.95
C PHE A 100 -19.91 -0.89 14.78
N PRO A 101 -20.17 -1.73 13.73
CA PRO A 101 -19.18 -2.04 12.70
C PRO A 101 -18.81 -0.82 11.85
N HIS A 102 -19.71 0.16 11.73
CA HIS A 102 -19.44 1.41 11.01
C HIS A 102 -18.58 2.41 11.81
N HIS A 103 -18.40 2.19 13.12
CA HIS A 103 -17.49 2.98 13.95
C HIS A 103 -16.16 2.24 14.12
N SER A 104 -16.21 0.99 14.58
CA SER A 104 -15.01 0.19 14.84
C SER A 104 -14.28 -0.21 13.55
N GLY A 105 -15.01 -0.52 12.47
CA GLY A 105 -14.42 -0.86 11.18
C GLY A 105 -13.68 0.30 10.51
N VAL A 106 -14.18 1.53 10.63
CA VAL A 106 -13.49 2.73 10.09
C VAL A 106 -12.19 2.99 10.84
N ALA A 107 -12.19 2.85 12.17
CA ALA A 107 -11.00 2.96 12.99
C ALA A 107 -9.99 1.85 12.67
N ALA A 108 -10.43 0.60 12.60
CA ALA A 108 -9.58 -0.54 12.27
C ALA A 108 -8.94 -0.42 10.87
N LEU A 109 -9.70 0.02 9.86
CA LEU A 109 -9.17 0.21 8.50
C LEU A 109 -8.11 1.31 8.41
N ARG A 110 -8.21 2.36 9.23
CA ARG A 110 -7.25 3.49 9.21
C ARG A 110 -6.08 3.32 10.16
N ALA A 111 -6.28 2.69 11.32
CA ALA A 111 -5.30 2.60 12.39
C ALA A 111 -4.73 1.18 12.59
N GLY A 112 -5.28 0.17 11.90
CA GLY A 112 -4.87 -1.23 12.04
C GLY A 112 -5.39 -1.92 13.30
N ILE A 113 -6.13 -1.21 14.15
CA ILE A 113 -6.70 -1.73 15.40
C ILE A 113 -8.09 -1.13 15.64
N ALA A 114 -9.03 -1.97 16.08
CA ALA A 114 -10.34 -1.49 16.53
C ALA A 114 -10.20 -0.78 17.88
N PRO A 115 -11.06 0.21 18.20
CA PRO A 115 -11.03 0.89 19.50
C PRO A 115 -11.28 -0.13 20.63
N GLU A 116 -10.53 -0.01 21.73
CA GLU A 116 -10.73 -0.89 22.90
C GLU A 116 -11.98 -0.53 23.72
N ALA A 117 -12.52 0.67 23.54
CA ALA A 117 -13.69 1.18 24.25
C ALA A 117 -14.63 1.94 23.31
N ASP A 118 -15.92 1.97 23.65
CA ASP A 118 -16.95 2.76 22.95
C ASP A 118 -16.59 4.25 23.04
N LEU A 119 -16.06 4.82 21.94
CA LEU A 119 -15.64 6.22 21.83
C LEU A 119 -16.83 7.17 21.64
N ARG A 120 -17.98 6.92 22.30
CA ARG A 120 -19.01 7.94 22.47
C ARG A 120 -18.37 9.11 23.22
N ILE A 121 -17.88 10.08 22.46
CA ILE A 121 -17.63 11.42 22.97
C ILE A 121 -18.99 11.87 23.53
N PRO A 122 -19.06 12.29 24.81
CA PRO A 122 -20.31 12.73 25.42
C PRO A 122 -20.98 13.85 24.61
#